data_AF-D8MJL7-F1
#
_entry.id   AF-D8MJL7-F1
#
_cell.length_a   1.000
_cell.length_b   1.000
_cell.length_c   1.000
_cell.angle_alpha   90.00
_cell.angle_beta   90.00
_cell.angle_gamma   90.00
#
_symmetry.space_group_name_H-M   'P 1'
#
loop_
_entity.id
_entity.type
_entity.pdbx_description
1 polymer ?
#
loop_
_entity_poly.entity_id
_entity_poly.type
_entity_poly.pdbx_seq_one_letter_code
_entity_poly.pdbx_strand_id
1 'polypeptide(L)'
;MKIAICEVSHFPELTTVFFEMESYYFGREAASYDEILSYLTHKVFSLYSGVTVLGAWKNGTLVGFATFTLMFPAPRCSCKYPA
;
A
#
# COMPACT_ATOMS: atom_id res chain seq x y z
N MET A 1 12.33 -7.16 -12.39
CA MET A 1 11.43 -6.91 -11.25
C MET A 1 11.87 -5.62 -10.60
N LYS A 2 10.95 -4.68 -10.34
CA LYS A 2 11.21 -3.36 -9.76
C LYS A 2 10.36 -3.20 -8.51
N ILE A 3 10.95 -2.74 -7.40
CA ILE A 3 10.20 -2.34 -6.20
C ILE A 3 10.25 -0.81 -6.11
N ALA A 4 9.10 -0.18 -5.90
CA ALA A 4 9.01 1.28 -5.78
C ALA A 4 7.87 1.70 -4.86
N ILE A 5 7.99 2.88 -4.24
CA ILE A 5 6.88 3.51 -3.51
C ILE A 5 5.79 3.86 -4.52
N CYS A 6 4.55 3.53 -4.16
CA CYS A 6 3.39 3.90 -4.95
C CYS A 6 2.91 5.31 -4.59
N GLU A 7 2.51 6.07 -5.59
CA GLU A 7 1.90 7.39 -5.48
C GLU A 7 0.50 7.38 -6.11
N VAL A 8 -0.16 8.54 -6.10
CA VAL A 8 -1.52 8.74 -6.64
C VAL A 8 -1.66 8.29 -8.10
N SER A 9 -0.59 8.44 -8.90
CA SER A 9 -0.56 7.99 -10.29
C SER A 9 -0.71 6.49 -10.48
N HIS A 10 -0.46 5.68 -9.45
CA HIS A 10 -0.56 4.22 -9.50
C HIS A 10 -1.90 3.67 -8.96
N PHE A 11 -2.90 4.54 -8.73
CA PHE A 11 -4.19 4.10 -8.18
C PHE A 11 -4.88 3.03 -9.03
N PRO A 12 -4.94 3.09 -10.38
CA PRO A 12 -5.57 2.04 -11.17
C PRO A 12 -4.95 0.66 -10.94
N GLU A 13 -3.61 0.58 -10.91
CA GLU A 13 -2.89 -0.67 -10.67
C GLU A 13 -3.07 -1.14 -9.23
N LEU A 14 -3.02 -0.22 -8.26
CA LEU A 14 -3.25 -0.53 -6.86
C LEU A 14 -4.67 -1.04 -6.61
N THR A 15 -5.70 -0.39 -7.17
CA THR A 15 -7.10 -0.84 -7.00
C THR A 15 -7.28 -2.25 -7.53
N THR A 16 -6.63 -2.59 -8.65
CA THR A 16 -6.68 -3.94 -9.22
C THR A 16 -6.11 -4.99 -8.26
N VAL A 17 -4.91 -4.75 -7.71
CA VAL A 17 -4.28 -5.72 -6.79
C VAL A 17 -4.94 -5.73 -5.40
N PHE A 18 -5.47 -4.59 -4.94
CA PHE A 18 -6.29 -4.54 -3.73
C PHE A 18 -7.60 -5.31 -3.90
N PHE A 19 -8.26 -5.19 -5.05
CA PHE A 19 -9.46 -5.96 -5.36
C PHE A 19 -9.19 -7.47 -5.41
N GLU A 20 -8.04 -7.88 -5.97
CA GLU A 20 -7.60 -9.29 -5.92
C GLU A 20 -7.40 -9.76 -4.47
N MET A 21 -6.70 -8.97 -3.65
CA MET A 21 -6.50 -9.27 -2.23
C MET A 21 -7.84 -9.36 -1.47
N GLU A 22 -8.74 -8.41 -1.72
CA GLU A 22 -10.00 -8.28 -1.01
C GLU A 22 -10.95 -9.42 -1.42
N SER A 23 -11.00 -9.77 -2.71
CA SER A 23 -11.66 -10.98 -3.22
C SER A 23 -11.06 -12.26 -2.62
N TYR A 24 -9.75 -12.32 -2.40
CA TYR A 24 -9.09 -13.46 -1.77
C TYR A 24 -9.50 -13.62 -0.30
N TYR A 25 -9.62 -12.53 0.47
CA TYR A 25 -9.99 -12.58 1.88
C TYR A 25 -11.51 -12.71 2.12
N PHE A 26 -12.35 -12.08 1.30
CA PHE A 26 -13.79 -11.92 1.56
C PHE A 26 -14.69 -12.57 0.49
N GLY A 27 -14.14 -13.02 -0.64
CA GLY A 27 -14.87 -13.77 -1.65
C GLY A 27 -16.07 -13.01 -2.23
N ARG A 28 -17.29 -13.42 -1.88
CA ARG A 28 -18.53 -12.79 -2.38
C ARG A 28 -18.91 -11.50 -1.63
N GLU A 29 -18.34 -11.29 -0.45
CA GLU A 29 -18.54 -10.08 0.33
C GLU A 29 -17.52 -8.99 -0.04
N ALA A 30 -16.80 -9.23 -1.15
CA ALA A 30 -15.78 -8.36 -1.66
C ALA A 30 -16.32 -6.96 -1.99
N ALA A 31 -15.63 -5.93 -1.48
CA ALA A 31 -15.84 -4.55 -1.89
C ALA A 31 -15.66 -4.40 -3.41
N SER A 32 -16.52 -3.58 -4.00
CA SER A 32 -16.43 -3.27 -5.43
C SER A 32 -15.15 -2.49 -5.76
N TYR A 33 -14.75 -2.53 -7.03
CA TYR A 33 -13.59 -1.77 -7.52
C TYR A 33 -13.69 -0.27 -7.16
N ASP A 34 -14.86 0.34 -7.31
CA ASP A 34 -15.08 1.76 -7.00
C ASP A 34 -14.98 2.06 -5.50
N GLU A 35 -15.45 1.15 -4.65
CA GLU A 35 -15.30 1.26 -3.19
C GLU A 35 -13.83 1.15 -2.78
N ILE A 36 -13.06 0.26 -3.40
CA ILE A 36 -11.62 0.13 -3.16
C ILE A 36 -10.86 1.36 -3.66
N LEU A 37 -11.20 1.89 -4.84
CA LEU A 37 -10.60 3.13 -5.35
C LEU A 37 -10.89 4.31 -4.42
N SER A 38 -12.12 4.42 -3.94
CA SER A 38 -12.54 5.42 -2.95
C SER A 38 -11.76 5.25 -1.62
N TYR A 39 -11.60 4.01 -1.15
CA TYR A 39 -10.82 3.68 0.04
C TYR A 39 -9.35 4.06 -0.12
N LEU A 40 -8.72 3.73 -1.25
CA LEU A 40 -7.34 4.11 -1.55
C LEU A 40 -7.19 5.63 -1.55
N THR A 41 -8.08 6.33 -2.25
CA THR A 41 -8.05 7.79 -2.41
C THR A 41 -8.25 8.54 -1.10
N HIS A 42 -9.23 8.12 -0.30
CA HIS A 42 -9.68 8.90 0.86
C HIS A 42 -9.21 8.36 2.21
N LYS A 43 -8.68 7.14 2.27
CA LYS A 43 -8.18 6.52 3.51
C LYS A 43 -6.70 6.21 3.40
N VAL A 44 -6.30 5.29 2.52
CA VAL A 44 -4.90 4.77 2.46
C VAL A 44 -3.90 5.87 2.09
N PHE A 45 -4.24 6.76 1.16
CA PHE A 45 -3.40 7.88 0.73
C PHE A 45 -3.86 9.23 1.30
N SER A 46 -4.60 9.20 2.42
CA SER A 46 -5.01 10.42 3.11
C SER A 46 -3.85 11.02 3.93
N LEU A 47 -3.96 12.32 4.23
CA LEU A 47 -3.02 13.05 5.09
C LEU A 47 -2.82 12.39 6.46
N TYR A 48 -3.83 11.67 6.95
CA TYR A 48 -3.82 11.03 8.27
C TYR A 48 -3.41 9.55 8.24
N SER A 49 -3.15 9.01 7.06
CA SER A 49 -2.66 7.64 6.91
C SER A 49 -1.19 7.55 7.31
N GLY A 50 -0.89 6.72 8.29
CA GLY A 50 0.49 6.50 8.75
C GLY A 50 1.28 5.50 7.90
N VAL A 51 0.68 4.94 6.84
CA VAL A 51 1.31 3.91 6.01
C VAL A 51 1.88 4.48 4.72
N THR A 52 2.97 3.89 4.26
CA THR A 52 3.49 4.01 2.90
C THR A 52 3.25 2.70 2.16
N VAL A 53 2.94 2.77 0.87
CA VAL A 53 2.69 1.61 0.02
C VAL A 53 3.88 1.36 -0.90
N LEU A 54 4.46 0.16 -0.86
CA LEU A 54 5.45 -0.32 -1.83
C LEU A 54 4.76 -1.23 -2.84
N GLY A 55 5.05 -1.04 -4.12
CA GLY A 55 4.61 -1.90 -5.21
C GLY A 55 5.74 -2.72 -5.81
N ALA A 56 5.46 -3.98 -6.11
CA ALA A 56 6.32 -4.87 -6.88
C ALA A 56 5.86 -4.92 -8.34
N TRP A 57 6.74 -4.54 -9.25
CA TRP A 57 6.43 -4.38 -10.68
C TRP A 57 7.21 -5.40 -11.52
N LYS A 58 6.51 -6.07 -12.44
CA LYS A 58 7.06 -6.99 -13.42
C LYS A 58 6.52 -6.61 -14.80
N ASN A 59 7.41 -6.22 -15.71
CA ASN A 59 7.07 -5.84 -17.09
C ASN A 59 6.01 -4.72 -17.18
N GLY A 60 6.05 -3.75 -16.28
CA GLY A 60 5.09 -2.63 -16.22
C GLY A 60 3.79 -2.95 -15.48
N THR A 61 3.56 -4.20 -15.09
CA THR A 61 2.39 -4.61 -14.29
C THR A 61 2.73 -4.67 -12.81
N LEU A 62 1.87 -4.10 -11.97
CA LEU A 62 1.93 -4.27 -10.52
C LEU A 62 1.46 -5.69 -10.16
N VAL A 63 2.31 -6.47 -9.49
CA VAL A 63 2.05 -7.89 -9.18
C VAL A 63 1.96 -8.17 -7.67
N GLY A 64 2.03 -7.12 -6.85
CA GLY A 64 1.96 -7.24 -5.40
C GLY A 64 2.32 -5.92 -4.74
N PHE A 65 1.94 -5.78 -3.47
CA PHE A 65 2.26 -4.61 -2.68
C PHE A 65 2.55 -4.99 -1.23
N ALA A 66 3.17 -4.06 -0.50
CA ALA A 66 3.32 -4.11 0.95
C ALA A 66 3.01 -2.72 1.52
N THR A 67 2.26 -2.68 2.61
CA THR A 67 2.08 -1.46 3.40
C THR A 67 3.02 -1.50 4.60
N PHE A 68 3.65 -0.39 4.92
CA PHE A 68 4.52 -0.29 6.09
C PHE A 68 4.37 1.06 6.77
N THR A 69 4.68 1.11 8.06
CA THR A 69 4.72 2.34 8.87
C THR A 69 5.94 2.33 9.76
N LEU A 70 6.40 3.52 10.15
CA LEU A 70 7.47 3.71 11.11
C LEU A 70 6.86 4.23 12.42
N MET A 71 6.94 3.42 13.48
CA MET A 71 6.44 3.78 14.80
C MET A 71 7.59 4.20 15.73
N PHE A 72 7.28 5.14 16.62
CA PHE A 72 8.17 5.69 17.65
C PHE A 72 7.49 5.54 19.03
N PRO A 73 8.22 5.57 20.17
CA PRO A 73 9.64 5.89 20.33
C PRO A 73 10.51 4.63 20.46
N ALA A 74 11.30 4.33 19.44
CA ALA A 74 12.35 3.32 19.51
C ALA A 74 13.75 3.96 19.43
N PRO A 75 14.11 4.90 20.33
CA PRO A 75 15.26 5.80 20.18
C PRO A 75 16.61 5.07 20.02
N ARG A 76 16.78 3.92 20.67
CA ARG A 76 18.00 3.09 20.56
C ARG A 76 18.09 2.30 19.24
N CYS A 77 16.95 2.09 18.58
CA CYS A 77 16.87 1.39 17.30
C CYS A 77 16.79 2.37 16.12
N SER A 78 16.37 3.62 16.36
CA SER A 78 16.21 4.65 15.34
C SER A 78 17.47 5.49 15.11
N CYS A 79 18.39 5.52 16.08
CA CYS A 79 19.64 6.28 15.99
C CYS A 79 20.81 5.41 16.48
N LYS A 80 21.76 5.06 15.61
CA LYS A 80 23.10 4.65 16.07
C LYS A 80 23.76 5.90 16.66
N TYR A 81 23.94 5.95 17.97
CA TYR A 81 24.91 6.88 18.55
C TYR A 81 26.30 6.48 18.04
N PRO A 82 27.09 7.39 17.43
CA PRO A 82 28.49 7.10 17.19
C PRO A 82 29.16 6.83 18.55
N ALA A 83 29.92 5.72 18.61
CA ALA A 83 30.74 5.34 19.76
C ALA A 83 31.90 6.32 19.94
#